data_AF-A0A822GTG6-F1
#
_entry.id   AF-A0A822GTG6-F1
#
_cell.length_a   1.000
_cell.length_b   1.000
_cell.length_c   1.000
_cell.angle_alpha   90.00
_cell.angle_beta   90.00
_cell.angle_gamma   90.00
#
_symmetry.space_group_name_H-M   'P 1'
#
loop_
_entity.id
_entity.type
_entity.pdbx_description
1 polymer ?
#
loop_
_entity_poly.entity_id
_entity_poly.type
_entity_poly.pdbx_seq_one_letter_code
_entity_poly.pdbx_strand_id
1 'polypeptide(L)'
;LKYHSGIEHIYCSPSANNLTAICPISIERSDDNIVPQSTHLSSTMTINESTRIGEILCSYLPYMTDTYFQYCNSRSQADKYLQSKVDLNEQFRYYLNIFQNKTRDLSLNGFLTKPIQCVTHYPLLIEKILKHTILNHPDYRYIQQ
;
A
#
# COMPACT_ATOMS: atom_id res chain seq x y z
N LEU A 1 -15.15 4.75 -14.91
CA LEU A 1 -13.75 4.47 -15.28
C LEU A 1 -13.57 4.68 -16.79
N LYS A 2 -13.50 5.94 -17.22
CA LYS A 2 -13.07 6.33 -18.57
C LYS A 2 -12.26 7.61 -18.41
N TYR A 3 -10.94 7.50 -18.44
CA TYR A 3 -10.05 8.62 -18.73
C TYR A 3 -9.32 8.25 -20.02
N HIS A 4 -9.52 9.08 -21.05
CA HIS A 4 -9.03 8.90 -22.41
C HIS A 4 -7.86 9.85 -22.67
N SER A 5 -6.84 9.32 -23.33
CA SER A 5 -5.92 9.94 -24.30
C SER A 5 -4.98 11.11 -23.93
N GLY A 6 -3.71 10.90 -24.35
CA GLY A 6 -2.64 11.89 -24.48
C GLY A 6 -1.74 11.90 -23.24
N ILE A 7 -0.48 11.46 -23.29
CA ILE A 7 0.63 12.07 -24.04
C ILE A 7 1.69 10.99 -24.34
N GLU A 8 2.10 10.89 -25.60
CA GLU A 8 3.34 10.21 -26.03
C GLU A 8 4.57 11.08 -25.73
N HIS A 9 5.71 10.41 -25.53
CA HIS A 9 7.07 10.95 -25.36
C HIS A 9 7.41 11.62 -24.02
N ILE A 10 8.16 10.89 -23.18
CA ILE A 10 9.57 11.16 -22.89
C ILE A 10 10.17 9.83 -22.39
N TYR A 11 10.96 9.19 -23.26
CA TYR A 11 11.96 8.22 -22.81
C TYR A 11 13.03 9.02 -22.07
N CYS A 12 13.18 8.80 -20.77
CA CYS A 12 14.39 9.14 -20.04
C CYS A 12 14.66 8.00 -19.07
N SER A 13 15.60 7.13 -19.42
CA SER A 13 16.23 6.21 -18.47
C SER A 13 17.13 7.03 -17.54
N PRO A 14 17.09 6.83 -16.22
CA PRO A 14 18.25 7.10 -15.39
C PRO A 14 18.85 5.79 -14.88
N SER A 15 20.09 5.62 -15.30
CA SER A 15 21.16 4.85 -14.69
C SER A 15 21.00 4.59 -13.19
N ALA A 16 21.43 3.39 -12.81
CA ALA A 16 21.73 2.97 -11.44
C ALA A 16 22.35 4.08 -10.58
N ASN A 17 21.79 4.24 -9.38
CA ASN A 17 22.40 4.63 -8.10
C ASN A 17 21.43 5.52 -7.32
N ASN A 18 20.71 4.92 -6.35
CA ASN A 18 20.34 5.49 -5.05
C ASN A 18 19.39 4.53 -4.31
N LEU A 19 19.96 3.43 -3.81
CA LEU A 19 19.34 2.54 -2.83
C LEU A 19 19.76 2.99 -1.43
N THR A 20 19.23 4.11 -0.94
CA THR A 20 19.40 4.49 0.47
C THR A 20 18.34 5.50 0.90
N ALA A 21 17.12 5.00 1.10
CA ALA A 21 16.14 5.57 2.05
C ALA A 21 14.93 4.63 2.15
N ILE A 22 15.14 3.40 2.63
CA ILE A 22 14.05 2.58 3.16
C ILE A 22 14.22 2.58 4.68
N CYS A 23 13.23 3.16 5.36
CA CYS A 23 13.18 3.31 6.81
C CYS A 23 13.46 1.98 7.53
N PRO A 24 14.27 1.98 8.61
CA PRO A 24 14.54 0.77 9.38
C PRO A 24 13.29 0.41 10.21
N ILE A 25 12.70 -0.75 9.93
CA ILE A 25 11.75 -1.40 10.83
C ILE A 25 12.59 -2.04 11.93
N SER A 26 12.78 -1.32 13.04
CA SER A 26 13.27 -1.92 14.28
C SER A 26 12.17 -2.83 14.83
N ILE A 27 12.46 -4.13 14.87
CA ILE A 27 11.66 -5.11 15.61
C ILE A 27 12.09 -4.99 17.08
N GLU A 28 11.35 -4.22 17.87
CA GLU A 28 11.47 -4.27 19.33
C GLU A 28 10.69 -5.49 19.85
N ARG A 29 11.42 -6.38 20.53
CA ARG A 29 10.85 -7.44 21.37
C ARG A 29 10.66 -6.87 22.77
N SER A 30 9.49 -7.07 23.35
CA SER A 30 9.23 -6.83 24.76
C SER A 30 8.41 -7.98 25.33
N ASP A 31 9.09 -8.85 26.07
CA ASP A 31 8.48 -9.71 27.09
C ASP A 31 8.57 -8.93 28.41
N ASP A 32 7.42 -8.62 29.03
CA ASP A 32 7.16 -8.84 30.46
C ASP A 32 5.79 -8.30 30.88
N ASN A 33 5.05 -9.17 31.57
CA ASN A 33 3.74 -8.95 32.15
C ASN A 33 3.76 -7.90 33.27
N ILE A 34 2.99 -6.81 33.13
CA ILE A 34 2.29 -6.15 34.25
C ILE A 34 0.92 -5.69 33.76
N VAL A 35 -0.14 -6.32 34.28
CA VAL A 35 -1.52 -5.86 34.15
C VAL A 35 -1.76 -4.74 35.17
N PRO A 36 -2.33 -3.60 34.74
CA PRO A 36 -3.34 -2.94 35.53
C PRO A 36 -4.63 -2.73 34.73
N GLN A 37 -5.75 -2.96 35.39
CA GLN A 37 -7.11 -2.76 34.89
C GLN A 37 -7.25 -1.42 34.16
N SER A 38 -7.73 -1.43 32.92
CA SER A 38 -8.35 -0.26 32.32
C SER A 38 -9.60 -0.65 31.52
N THR A 39 -10.64 0.11 31.79
CA THR A 39 -11.97 0.13 31.19
C THR A 39 -11.95 -0.07 29.68
N HIS A 40 -12.75 -1.01 29.19
CA HIS A 40 -13.00 -1.20 27.76
C HIS A 40 -13.87 -0.05 27.21
N LEU A 41 -13.27 1.13 27.02
CA LEU A 41 -13.80 2.11 26.07
C LEU A 41 -13.24 1.71 24.72
N SER A 42 -14.06 1.04 23.90
CA SER A 42 -13.80 0.92 22.47
C SER A 42 -13.84 2.32 21.87
N SER A 43 -12.74 3.06 22.00
CA SER A 43 -12.56 4.37 21.39
C SER A 43 -12.51 4.19 19.88
N THR A 44 -13.67 4.09 19.24
CA THR A 44 -13.78 4.42 17.82
C THR A 44 -13.26 5.84 17.65
N MET A 45 -12.18 6.02 16.89
CA MET A 45 -11.70 7.35 16.52
C MET A 45 -12.79 8.03 15.68
N THR A 46 -13.56 8.90 16.33
CA THR A 46 -14.51 9.79 15.66
C THR A 46 -13.72 10.94 15.02
N ILE A 47 -14.01 11.25 13.76
CA ILE A 47 -13.46 12.44 13.08
C ILE A 47 -13.95 13.67 13.86
N ASN A 48 -13.03 14.35 14.52
CA ASN A 48 -13.33 15.56 15.28
C ASN A 48 -12.99 16.80 14.45
N GLU A 49 -13.41 17.98 14.93
CA GLU A 49 -13.18 19.24 14.20
C GLU A 49 -11.72 19.59 13.96
N SER A 50 -10.75 18.95 14.62
CA SER A 50 -9.31 19.17 14.41
C SER A 50 -8.66 18.18 13.42
N THR A 51 -9.38 17.14 13.00
CA THR A 51 -8.82 16.11 12.11
C THR A 51 -8.66 16.69 10.70
N ARG A 52 -7.46 16.68 10.14
CA ARG A 52 -7.15 17.20 8.80
C ARG A 52 -6.25 16.21 8.07
N ILE A 53 -6.79 15.51 7.09
CA ILE A 53 -6.05 14.52 6.31
C ILE A 53 -6.23 14.75 4.81
N GLY A 54 -7.27 15.47 4.39
CA GLY A 54 -7.63 15.67 2.99
C GLY A 54 -6.50 16.31 2.17
N GLU A 55 -5.85 17.35 2.69
CA GLU A 55 -4.72 18.01 1.98
C GLU A 55 -3.55 17.05 1.72
N ILE A 56 -3.24 16.18 2.68
CA ILE A 56 -2.19 15.17 2.53
C ILE A 56 -2.61 14.14 1.47
N LEU A 57 -3.87 13.71 1.47
CA LEU A 57 -4.37 12.78 0.45
C LEU A 57 -4.33 13.39 -0.95
N CYS A 58 -4.81 14.63 -1.11
CA CYS A 58 -4.79 15.35 -2.38
C CYS A 58 -3.37 15.58 -2.91
N SER A 59 -2.41 15.86 -2.02
CA SER A 59 -1.02 16.03 -2.43
C SER A 59 -0.37 14.71 -2.81
N TYR A 60 -0.57 13.61 -2.05
CA TYR A 60 0.19 12.37 -2.28
C TYR A 60 -0.39 11.41 -3.32
N LEU A 61 -1.73 11.30 -3.43
CA LEU A 61 -2.36 10.31 -4.31
C LEU A 61 -1.98 10.49 -5.80
N PRO A 62 -1.90 11.72 -6.36
CA PRO A 62 -1.46 11.92 -7.74
C PRO A 62 -0.05 11.37 -7.99
N TYR A 63 0.90 11.62 -7.07
CA TYR A 63 2.28 11.14 -7.22
C TYR A 63 2.40 9.61 -7.20
N MET A 64 1.52 8.93 -6.47
CA MET A 64 1.54 7.47 -6.38
C MET A 64 0.87 6.79 -7.58
N THR A 65 -0.08 7.45 -8.22
CA THR A 65 -0.96 6.85 -9.24
C THR A 65 -0.17 6.23 -10.39
N ASP A 66 0.78 6.96 -10.97
CA ASP A 66 1.57 6.48 -12.12
C ASP A 66 2.43 5.26 -11.76
N THR A 67 2.99 5.25 -10.55
CA THR A 67 3.83 4.15 -10.06
C THR A 67 3.00 2.87 -9.88
N TYR A 68 1.84 2.97 -9.22
CA TYR A 68 0.95 1.81 -9.05
C TYR A 68 0.35 1.37 -10.38
N PHE A 69 0.07 2.29 -11.30
CA PHE A 69 -0.42 1.96 -12.64
C PHE A 69 0.59 1.12 -13.42
N GLN A 70 1.86 1.54 -13.46
CA GLN A 70 2.92 0.78 -14.13
C GLN A 70 3.14 -0.59 -13.48
N TYR A 71 3.10 -0.65 -12.15
CA TYR A 71 3.18 -1.91 -11.41
C TYR A 71 2.04 -2.86 -11.81
N CYS A 72 0.80 -2.39 -11.80
CA CYS A 72 -0.36 -3.21 -12.15
C CYS A 72 -0.31 -3.66 -13.62
N ASN A 73 0.12 -2.78 -14.53
CA ASN A 73 0.21 -3.07 -15.96
C ASN A 73 1.25 -4.17 -16.25
N SER A 74 2.42 -4.10 -15.61
CA SER A 74 3.48 -5.11 -15.77
C SER A 74 3.22 -6.40 -14.99
N ARG A 75 2.27 -6.40 -14.05
CA ARG A 75 2.09 -7.51 -13.13
C ARG A 75 1.78 -8.85 -13.81
N SER A 76 0.88 -8.87 -14.79
CA SER A 76 0.51 -10.11 -15.46
C SER A 76 1.72 -10.79 -16.14
N GLN A 77 2.64 -9.99 -16.69
CA GLN A 77 3.87 -10.50 -17.29
C GLN A 77 4.82 -11.06 -16.22
N ALA A 78 4.99 -10.34 -15.11
CA ALA A 78 5.82 -10.78 -14.00
C ALA A 78 5.30 -12.10 -13.39
N ASP A 79 3.98 -12.28 -13.26
CA ASP A 79 3.39 -13.51 -12.75
C ASP A 79 3.67 -14.71 -13.64
N LYS A 80 3.54 -14.55 -14.97
CA LYS A 80 3.88 -15.62 -15.94
C LYS A 80 5.36 -16.00 -15.84
N TYR A 81 6.24 -15.00 -15.74
CA TYR A 81 7.67 -15.24 -15.58
C TYR A 81 7.99 -15.95 -14.26
N LEU A 82 7.39 -15.50 -13.16
CA LEU A 82 7.55 -16.10 -11.84
C LEU A 82 7.10 -17.56 -11.86
N GLN A 83 5.92 -17.84 -12.43
CA GLN A 83 5.40 -19.20 -12.55
C GLN A 83 6.32 -20.09 -13.40
N SER A 84 6.79 -19.59 -14.55
CA SER A 84 7.76 -20.32 -15.38
C SER A 84 9.05 -20.65 -14.60
N LYS A 85 9.55 -19.73 -13.76
CA LYS A 85 10.72 -19.99 -12.92
C LYS A 85 10.45 -21.01 -11.82
N VAL A 86 9.26 -20.98 -11.22
CA VAL A 86 8.80 -22.02 -10.28
C VAL A 86 8.80 -23.37 -10.98
N ASP A 87 8.23 -23.49 -12.17
CA ASP A 87 8.07 -24.77 -12.84
C ASP A 87 9.41 -25.37 -13.31
N LEU A 88 10.34 -24.52 -13.77
CA LEU A 88 11.59 -24.94 -14.40
C LEU A 88 12.78 -25.04 -13.44
N ASN A 89 12.72 -24.43 -12.25
CA ASN A 89 13.87 -24.35 -11.34
C ASN A 89 13.51 -24.85 -9.94
N GLU A 90 13.95 -26.06 -9.62
CA GLU A 90 13.76 -26.68 -8.31
C GLU A 90 14.43 -25.94 -7.16
N GLN A 91 15.64 -25.42 -7.35
CA GLN A 91 16.34 -24.63 -6.32
C GLN A 91 15.56 -23.35 -5.99
N PHE A 92 15.02 -22.69 -7.01
CA PHE A 92 14.18 -21.51 -6.83
C PHE A 92 12.92 -21.85 -6.02
N ARG A 93 12.23 -22.96 -6.33
CA ARG A 93 11.09 -23.44 -5.53
C ARG A 93 11.45 -23.72 -4.08
N TYR A 94 12.59 -24.37 -3.86
CA TYR A 94 13.08 -24.67 -2.51
C TYR A 94 13.26 -23.40 -1.68
N TYR A 95 13.91 -22.38 -2.25
CA TYR A 95 14.06 -21.08 -1.56
C TYR A 95 12.71 -20.40 -1.31
N LEU A 96 11.79 -20.41 -2.28
CA LEU A 96 10.45 -19.84 -2.08
C LEU A 96 9.71 -20.51 -0.91
N ASN A 97 9.82 -21.83 -0.76
CA ASN A 97 9.23 -22.55 0.37
C ASN A 97 9.87 -22.12 1.71
N ILE A 98 11.20 -22.02 1.77
CA ILE A 98 11.89 -21.51 2.97
C ILE A 98 11.40 -20.11 3.33
N PHE A 99 11.29 -19.22 2.34
CA PHE A 99 10.80 -17.86 2.57
C PHE A 99 9.37 -17.89 3.09
N GLN A 100 8.49 -18.68 2.49
CA GLN A 100 7.10 -18.79 2.88
C GLN A 100 6.93 -19.25 4.34
N ASN A 101 7.72 -20.23 4.78
CA ASN A 101 7.71 -20.69 6.17
C ASN A 101 8.16 -19.60 7.16
N LYS A 102 9.01 -18.66 6.72
CA LYS A 102 9.46 -17.51 7.53
C LYS A 102 8.45 -16.36 7.55
N THR A 103 7.56 -16.29 6.56
CA THR A 103 6.62 -15.16 6.37
C THR A 103 5.20 -15.47 6.82
N ARG A 104 5.03 -16.35 7.81
CA ARG A 104 3.72 -16.80 8.32
C ARG A 104 2.83 -17.32 7.17
N ASP A 105 3.42 -18.17 6.34
CA ASP A 105 2.79 -18.82 5.19
C ASP A 105 2.36 -17.88 4.06
N LEU A 106 2.73 -16.61 4.10
CA LEU A 106 2.47 -15.70 2.99
C LEU A 106 3.47 -15.96 1.85
N SER A 107 2.96 -16.45 0.72
CA SER A 107 3.76 -16.67 -0.48
C SER A 107 4.26 -15.37 -1.08
N LEU A 108 5.32 -15.45 -1.90
CA LEU A 108 5.85 -14.30 -2.64
C LEU A 108 4.75 -13.60 -3.46
N ASN A 109 3.90 -14.36 -4.14
CA ASN A 109 2.78 -13.81 -4.90
C ASN A 109 1.78 -13.04 -4.01
N GLY A 110 1.58 -13.51 -2.78
CA GLY A 110 0.78 -12.82 -1.77
C GLY A 110 1.35 -11.44 -1.41
N PHE A 111 2.66 -11.32 -1.22
CA PHE A 111 3.31 -10.01 -1.01
C PHE A 111 3.19 -9.10 -2.21
N LEU A 112 3.44 -9.64 -3.41
CA LEU A 112 3.34 -8.87 -4.63
C LEU A 112 1.90 -8.37 -4.85
N THR A 113 0.87 -9.03 -4.34
CA THR A 113 -0.52 -8.56 -4.49
C THR A 113 -0.83 -7.33 -3.63
N LYS A 114 -0.01 -7.02 -2.62
CA LYS A 114 -0.26 -5.91 -1.68
C LYS A 114 -0.37 -4.52 -2.36
N PRO A 115 0.51 -4.13 -3.30
CA PRO A 115 0.32 -2.89 -4.07
C PRO A 115 -1.04 -2.75 -4.77
N ILE A 116 -1.55 -3.85 -5.34
CA ILE A 116 -2.86 -3.89 -6.03
C ILE A 116 -3.98 -3.69 -5.01
N GLN A 117 -3.88 -4.36 -3.86
CA GLN A 117 -4.83 -4.18 -2.77
C GLN A 117 -4.78 -2.74 -2.25
N CYS A 118 -3.59 -2.19 -2.03
CA CYS A 118 -3.39 -0.84 -1.51
C CYS A 118 -4.10 0.21 -2.38
N VAL A 119 -3.84 0.21 -3.70
CA VAL A 119 -4.43 1.20 -4.62
C VAL A 119 -5.95 1.06 -4.73
N THR A 120 -6.49 -0.15 -4.58
CA THR A 120 -7.94 -0.38 -4.60
C THR A 120 -8.62 -0.06 -3.27
N HIS A 121 -7.89 -0.03 -2.16
CA HIS A 121 -8.42 0.33 -0.84
C HIS A 121 -8.55 1.84 -0.63
N TYR A 122 -7.70 2.68 -1.22
CA TYR A 122 -7.75 4.13 -1.03
C TYR A 122 -9.13 4.74 -1.34
N PRO A 123 -9.80 4.44 -2.48
CA PRO A 123 -11.13 4.95 -2.75
C PRO A 123 -12.15 4.60 -1.67
N LEU A 124 -12.11 3.37 -1.15
CA LEU A 124 -13.03 2.88 -0.11
C LEU A 124 -12.79 3.58 1.22
N LEU A 125 -11.52 3.82 1.57
CA LEU A 125 -11.16 4.54 2.79
C LEU A 125 -11.56 6.01 2.70
N ILE A 126 -11.32 6.66 1.55
CA ILE A 126 -11.70 8.06 1.29
C ILE A 126 -13.22 8.22 1.38
N GLU A 127 -13.99 7.33 0.76
CA GLU A 127 -15.46 7.33 0.86
C GLU A 127 -15.94 7.19 2.31
N LYS A 128 -15.29 6.29 3.07
CA LYS A 128 -15.62 6.10 4.49
C LYS A 128 -15.28 7.34 5.32
N ILE A 129 -14.16 8.01 5.05
CA ILE A 129 -13.79 9.26 5.72
C ILE A 129 -14.79 10.36 5.36
N LEU A 130 -15.12 10.52 4.07
CA LEU A 130 -16.09 11.51 3.60
C LEU A 130 -17.45 11.34 4.27
N LYS A 131 -17.95 10.09 4.38
CA LYS A 131 -19.22 9.77 5.03
C LYS A 131 -19.30 10.22 6.50
N HIS A 132 -18.17 10.29 7.20
CA HIS A 132 -18.10 10.69 8.61
C HIS A 132 -17.57 12.11 8.80
N THR A 133 -17.34 12.85 7.71
CA THR A 133 -16.89 14.25 7.74
C THR A 133 -18.10 15.14 7.46
N ILE A 134 -18.48 16.00 8.42
CA ILE A 134 -19.63 16.91 8.24
C ILE A 134 -19.35 17.94 7.13
N LEU A 135 -20.40 18.40 6.44
CA LEU A 135 -20.28 19.34 5.30
C LEU A 135 -19.55 20.65 5.61
N ASN A 136 -19.70 21.15 6.84
CA ASN A 136 -19.08 22.40 7.29
C ASN A 136 -17.65 22.21 7.81
N HIS A 137 -17.16 20.97 7.84
CA HIS A 137 -15.81 20.67 8.25
C HIS A 137 -14.84 21.14 7.16
N PRO A 138 -13.77 21.87 7.49
CA PRO A 138 -12.87 22.42 6.47
C PRO A 138 -12.09 21.34 5.70
N ASP A 139 -11.98 20.11 6.24
CA ASP A 139 -11.39 18.97 5.50
C ASP A 139 -12.32 18.39 4.42
N TYR A 140 -13.64 18.64 4.51
CA TYR A 140 -14.64 18.06 3.61
C TYR A 140 -14.34 18.36 2.14
N ARG A 141 -13.95 19.62 1.85
CA ARG A 141 -13.65 20.08 0.49
C ARG A 141 -12.41 19.43 -0.12
N TYR A 142 -11.45 19.02 0.72
CA TYR A 142 -10.27 18.33 0.25
C TYR A 142 -10.57 16.85 -0.01
N ILE A 143 -11.32 16.19 0.90
CA ILE A 143 -11.65 14.77 0.77
C ILE A 143 -12.61 14.49 -0.41
N GLN A 144 -13.47 15.45 -0.77
CA GLN A 144 -14.43 15.30 -1.87
C GLN A 144 -13.80 15.33 -3.28
N GLN A 145 -12.60 15.89 -3.44
CA GLN A 145 -11.92 16.05 -4.74
C GLN A 145 -11.45 14.72 -5.32
#